data_AF-A0A0F5VTM3-F1
#
_entry.id   AF-A0A0F5VTM3-F1
#
_cell.length_a   1.000
_cell.length_b   1.000
_cell.length_c   1.000
_cell.angle_alpha   90.00
_cell.angle_beta   90.00
_cell.angle_gamma   90.00
#
_symmetry.space_group_name_H-M   'P 1'
#
loop_
_entity.id
_entity.type
_entity.pdbx_description
1 polymer ?
#
loop_
_entity_poly.entity_id
_entity_poly.type
_entity_poly.pdbx_seq_one_letter_code
_entity_poly.pdbx_strand_id
1 'polypeptide(L)'
;MMQWTTLLATLLGAGVAMGTSLLVQARKDHRQLLLESRKHKRDVSSEWRQTRRDLYAGYLAVLTQARSESRHLSENTEMSEAERTQLGRRAFVRCYELRYQLELFAPAEVVNPALAYFRCVRSFRNALDRGMRHTDQEFERHAEQMKDTLADARDAMRKDLELSQTAGDGE
;
A
#
# COMPACT_ATOMS: atom_id res chain seq x y z
N MET A 1 -1.94 59.90 52.70
CA MET A 1 -1.90 59.91 51.22
C MET A 1 -1.20 58.71 50.59
N MET A 2 -0.52 57.82 51.33
CA MET A 2 0.29 56.72 50.76
C MET A 2 -0.38 55.33 50.65
N GLN A 3 -1.60 55.12 51.19
CA GLN A 3 -2.25 53.79 51.17
C GLN A 3 -2.99 53.48 49.86
N TRP A 4 -3.49 54.49 49.16
CA TRP A 4 -4.32 54.28 47.96
C TRP A 4 -3.47 53.92 46.72
N THR A 5 -2.26 54.46 46.62
CA THR A 5 -1.30 54.15 45.55
C THR A 5 -0.80 52.71 45.59
N THR A 6 -0.63 52.13 46.79
CA THR A 6 -0.19 50.73 46.95
C THR A 6 -1.27 49.74 46.52
N LEU A 7 -2.53 50.02 46.87
CA LEU A 7 -3.67 49.20 46.44
C LEU A 7 -3.83 49.22 44.92
N LEU A 8 -3.67 50.39 44.29
CA LEU A 8 -3.67 50.54 42.83
C LEU A 8 -2.53 49.77 42.17
N ALA A 9 -1.33 49.81 42.73
CA ALA A 9 -0.17 49.09 42.20
C ALA A 9 -0.36 47.56 42.26
N THR A 10 -0.92 47.03 43.36
CA THR A 10 -1.20 45.58 43.49
C THR A 10 -2.29 45.12 42.52
N LEU A 11 -3.34 45.91 42.34
CA LEU A 11 -4.46 45.57 41.45
C LEU A 11 -4.04 45.59 39.97
N LEU A 12 -3.19 46.56 39.59
CA LEU A 12 -2.55 46.60 38.27
C LEU A 12 -1.60 45.41 38.05
N GLY A 13 -0.76 45.08 39.03
CA GLY A 13 0.16 43.94 38.95
C GLY A 13 -0.57 42.60 38.78
N ALA A 14 -1.66 42.40 39.53
CA ALA A 14 -2.50 41.21 39.42
C ALA A 14 -3.22 41.12 38.05
N GLY A 15 -3.74 42.24 37.54
CA GLY A 15 -4.38 42.28 36.22
C GLY A 15 -3.41 41.98 35.08
N VAL A 16 -2.17 42.51 35.15
CA VAL A 16 -1.12 42.22 34.15
C VAL A 16 -0.67 40.77 34.24
N ALA A 17 -0.50 40.20 35.44
CA ALA A 17 -0.12 38.80 35.63
C ALA A 17 -1.20 37.82 35.14
N MET A 18 -2.48 38.11 35.37
CA MET A 18 -3.59 37.28 34.89
C MET A 18 -3.80 37.44 33.37
N GLY A 19 -3.68 38.65 32.83
CA GLY A 19 -3.77 38.87 31.39
C GLY A 19 -2.64 38.18 30.62
N THR A 20 -1.42 38.17 31.17
CA THR A 20 -0.28 37.47 30.56
C THR A 20 -0.39 35.96 30.68
N SER A 21 -0.91 35.41 31.79
CA SER A 21 -1.11 33.96 31.92
C SER A 21 -2.13 33.42 30.92
N LEU A 22 -3.25 34.11 30.70
CA LEU A 22 -4.28 33.73 29.73
C LEU A 22 -3.77 33.77 28.28
N LEU A 23 -2.99 34.80 27.92
CA LEU A 23 -2.38 34.89 26.58
C LEU A 23 -1.31 33.81 26.35
N VAL A 24 -0.51 33.49 27.38
CA VAL A 24 0.45 32.38 27.31
C VAL A 24 -0.28 31.05 27.17
N GLN A 25 -1.41 30.87 27.86
CA GLN A 25 -2.22 29.66 27.80
C GLN A 25 -2.88 29.51 26.42
N ALA A 26 -3.52 30.56 25.90
CA ALA A 26 -4.11 30.56 24.55
C ALA A 26 -3.07 30.27 23.45
N ARG A 27 -1.85 30.79 23.57
CA ARG A 27 -0.75 30.45 22.63
C ARG A 27 -0.28 29.00 22.74
N LYS A 28 -0.24 28.45 23.95
CA LYS A 28 0.10 27.04 24.16
C LYS A 28 -0.96 26.14 23.54
N ASP A 29 -2.23 26.43 23.78
CA ASP A 29 -3.36 25.67 23.25
C ASP A 29 -3.36 25.72 21.71
N HIS A 30 -3.16 26.90 21.11
CA HIS A 30 -3.08 27.02 19.66
C HIS A 30 -1.89 26.25 19.05
N ARG A 31 -0.72 26.31 19.69
CA ARG A 31 0.45 25.51 19.25
C ARG A 31 0.19 24.02 19.39
N GLN A 32 -0.45 23.60 20.47
CA GLN A 32 -0.78 22.19 20.72
C GLN A 32 -1.73 21.67 19.65
N LEU A 33 -2.79 22.40 19.32
CA LEU A 33 -3.73 22.04 18.25
C LEU A 33 -3.03 21.92 16.88
N LEU A 34 -2.10 22.81 16.56
CA LEU A 34 -1.32 22.74 15.32
C LEU A 34 -0.40 21.51 15.30
N LEU A 35 0.25 21.19 16.43
CA LEU A 35 1.10 20.00 16.55
C LEU A 35 0.28 18.71 16.44
N GLU A 36 -0.87 18.64 17.10
CA GLU A 36 -1.79 17.51 17.04
C GLU A 36 -2.33 17.31 15.62
N SER A 37 -2.72 18.40 14.94
CA SER A 37 -3.17 18.34 13.54
C SER A 37 -2.09 17.84 12.59
N ARG A 38 -0.86 18.33 12.73
CA ARG A 38 0.30 17.85 11.94
C ARG A 38 0.61 16.39 12.23
N LYS A 39 0.60 15.99 13.50
CA LYS A 39 0.81 14.61 13.90
C LYS A 39 -0.25 13.69 13.28
N HIS A 40 -1.52 14.06 13.41
CA HIS A 40 -2.63 13.28 12.87
C HIS A 40 -2.52 13.10 11.34
N LYS A 41 -2.20 14.16 10.59
CA LYS A 41 -1.96 14.06 9.14
C LYS A 41 -0.85 13.06 8.80
N ARG A 42 0.27 13.11 9.50
CA ARG A 42 1.39 12.17 9.30
C ARG A 42 1.01 10.74 9.66
N ASP A 43 0.29 10.56 10.77
CA ASP A 43 -0.15 9.24 11.24
C ASP A 43 -1.07 8.60 10.18
N VAL A 44 -2.07 9.34 9.67
CA VAL A 44 -2.96 8.87 8.60
C VAL A 44 -2.21 8.56 7.30
N SER A 45 -1.24 9.40 6.90
CA SER A 45 -0.42 9.14 5.71
C SER A 45 0.46 7.90 5.88
N SER A 46 1.02 7.70 7.08
CA SER A 46 1.82 6.53 7.44
C SER A 46 0.99 5.25 7.43
N GLU A 47 -0.20 5.27 8.02
CA GLU A 47 -1.14 4.14 7.99
C GLU A 47 -1.53 3.77 6.56
N TRP A 48 -1.92 4.76 5.76
CA TRP A 48 -2.29 4.53 4.35
C TRP A 48 -1.15 3.96 3.51
N ARG A 49 0.09 4.40 3.76
CA ARG A 49 1.29 3.83 3.14
C ARG A 49 1.50 2.38 3.57
N GLN A 50 1.35 2.08 4.85
CA GLN A 50 1.53 0.73 5.35
C GLN A 50 0.49 -0.22 4.74
N THR A 51 -0.79 0.18 4.71
CA THR A 51 -1.86 -0.57 4.05
C THR A 51 -1.56 -0.86 2.58
N ARG A 52 -1.09 0.14 1.81
CA ARG A 52 -0.71 -0.08 0.40
C ARG A 52 0.49 -1.00 0.24
N ARG A 53 1.51 -0.86 1.09
CA ARG A 53 2.68 -1.76 1.09
C ARG A 53 2.24 -3.20 1.32
N ASP A 54 1.37 -3.44 2.30
CA ASP A 54 0.87 -4.77 2.64
C ASP A 54 0.00 -5.35 1.51
N LEU A 55 -0.85 -4.53 0.90
CA LEU A 55 -1.65 -4.91 -0.26
C LEU A 55 -0.79 -5.30 -1.45
N TYR A 56 0.22 -4.49 -1.79
CA TYR A 56 1.13 -4.74 -2.91
C TYR A 56 1.98 -5.99 -2.68
N ALA A 57 2.53 -6.14 -1.48
CA ALA A 57 3.30 -7.33 -1.10
C ALA A 57 2.42 -8.59 -1.17
N GLY A 58 1.21 -8.55 -0.60
CA GLY A 58 0.27 -9.66 -0.64
C GLY A 58 -0.12 -10.04 -2.07
N TYR A 59 -0.42 -9.05 -2.92
CA TYR A 59 -0.79 -9.26 -4.31
C TYR A 59 0.31 -9.98 -5.10
N LEU A 60 1.55 -9.49 -5.00
CA LEU A 60 2.69 -10.10 -5.68
C LEU A 60 3.00 -11.50 -5.12
N ALA A 61 2.87 -11.70 -3.81
CA ALA A 61 3.11 -12.99 -3.18
C ALA A 61 2.13 -14.06 -3.68
N VAL A 62 0.83 -13.75 -3.73
CA VAL A 62 -0.19 -14.71 -4.19
C VAL A 62 -0.03 -15.04 -5.68
N LEU A 63 0.29 -14.07 -6.53
CA LEU A 63 0.58 -14.34 -7.95
C LEU A 63 1.86 -15.17 -8.14
N THR A 64 2.89 -14.90 -7.35
CA THR A 64 4.14 -15.68 -7.38
C THR A 64 3.89 -17.13 -6.94
N GLN A 65 3.10 -17.32 -5.89
CA GLN A 65 2.69 -18.65 -5.43
C GLN A 65 1.91 -19.38 -6.52
N ALA A 66 0.89 -18.76 -7.12
CA ALA A 66 0.10 -19.37 -8.18
C ALA A 66 0.95 -19.73 -9.41
N ARG A 67 1.94 -18.90 -9.77
CA ARG A 67 2.92 -19.20 -10.82
C ARG A 67 3.77 -20.42 -10.47
N SER A 68 4.31 -20.49 -9.26
CA SER A 68 5.15 -21.62 -8.82
C SER A 68 4.37 -22.93 -8.80
N GLU A 69 3.14 -22.91 -8.28
CA GLU A 69 2.25 -24.07 -8.32
C GLU A 69 1.95 -24.49 -9.77
N SER A 70 1.64 -23.55 -10.64
CA SER A 70 1.42 -23.81 -12.07
C SER A 70 2.64 -24.43 -12.74
N ARG A 71 3.85 -23.96 -12.42
CA ARG A 71 5.09 -24.56 -12.93
C ARG A 71 5.25 -26.01 -12.46
N HIS A 72 5.07 -26.28 -11.18
CA HIS A 72 5.13 -27.65 -10.66
C HIS A 72 4.11 -28.59 -11.32
N LEU A 73 2.91 -28.10 -11.59
CA LEU A 73 1.89 -28.84 -12.33
C LEU A 73 2.31 -29.16 -13.78
N SER A 74 3.10 -28.29 -14.42
CA SER A 74 3.62 -28.51 -15.78
C SER A 74 4.78 -29.52 -15.85
N GLU A 75 5.48 -29.71 -14.74
CA GLU A 75 6.60 -30.65 -14.60
C GLU A 75 6.10 -32.06 -14.25
N ASN A 76 4.92 -32.19 -13.62
CA ASN A 76 4.35 -33.47 -13.22
C ASN A 76 3.69 -34.22 -14.39
N THR A 77 4.38 -35.26 -14.86
CA THR A 77 3.96 -36.12 -15.98
C THR A 77 3.01 -37.25 -15.57
N GLU A 78 2.95 -37.59 -14.30
CA GLU A 78 2.12 -38.69 -13.76
C GLU A 78 0.68 -38.24 -13.48
N MET A 79 0.46 -36.94 -13.35
CA MET A 79 -0.83 -36.33 -13.06
C MET A 79 -1.76 -36.34 -14.28
N SER A 80 -3.03 -36.71 -14.06
CA SER A 80 -4.07 -36.61 -15.09
C SER A 80 -4.36 -35.16 -15.48
N GLU A 81 -4.82 -34.93 -16.71
CA GLU A 81 -5.17 -33.59 -17.20
C GLU A 81 -6.29 -32.93 -16.39
N ALA A 82 -7.30 -33.72 -15.99
CA ALA A 82 -8.42 -33.25 -15.17
C ALA A 82 -7.95 -32.77 -13.80
N GLU A 83 -7.06 -33.53 -13.15
CA GLU A 83 -6.48 -33.18 -11.86
C GLU A 83 -5.58 -31.93 -11.96
N ARG A 84 -4.74 -31.86 -13.00
CA ARG A 84 -3.88 -30.70 -13.26
C ARG A 84 -4.70 -29.41 -13.42
N THR A 85 -5.79 -29.49 -14.19
CA THR A 85 -6.72 -28.37 -14.41
C THR A 85 -7.39 -27.93 -13.11
N GLN A 86 -7.88 -28.89 -12.31
CA GLN A 86 -8.54 -28.59 -11.04
C GLN A 86 -7.58 -27.89 -10.06
N LEU A 87 -6.36 -28.41 -9.93
CA LEU A 87 -5.34 -27.83 -9.06
C LEU A 87 -4.89 -26.45 -9.55
N GLY A 88 -4.66 -26.27 -10.85
CA GLY A 88 -4.31 -24.98 -11.44
C GLY A 88 -5.39 -23.91 -11.23
N ARG A 89 -6.67 -24.28 -11.30
CA ARG A 89 -7.78 -23.38 -10.97
C ARG A 89 -7.81 -23.02 -9.49
N ARG A 90 -7.63 -24.01 -8.61
CA ARG A 90 -7.62 -23.82 -7.14
C ARG A 90 -6.49 -22.89 -6.71
N ALA A 91 -5.29 -23.08 -7.24
CA ALA A 91 -4.11 -22.22 -7.03
C ALA A 91 -4.41 -20.75 -7.30
N PHE A 92 -5.27 -20.47 -8.29
CA PHE A 92 -5.53 -19.12 -8.77
C PHE A 92 -6.68 -18.41 -8.05
N VAL A 93 -7.49 -19.10 -7.23
CA VAL A 93 -8.69 -18.51 -6.59
C VAL A 93 -8.35 -17.25 -5.79
N ARG A 94 -7.32 -17.32 -4.95
CA ARG A 94 -6.92 -16.21 -4.07
C ARG A 94 -6.39 -14.99 -4.84
N CYS A 95 -5.95 -15.18 -6.08
CA CYS A 95 -5.48 -14.08 -6.93
C CYS A 95 -6.63 -13.08 -7.24
N TYR A 96 -7.87 -13.55 -7.33
CA TYR A 96 -9.02 -12.69 -7.62
C TYR A 96 -9.37 -11.76 -6.46
N GLU A 97 -9.30 -12.25 -5.23
CA GLU A 97 -9.58 -11.44 -4.04
C GLU A 97 -8.64 -10.23 -3.95
N LEU A 98 -7.33 -10.47 -4.03
CA LEU A 98 -6.34 -9.39 -3.97
C LEU A 98 -6.36 -8.50 -5.20
N ARG A 99 -6.79 -9.02 -6.36
CA ARG A 99 -7.04 -8.18 -7.53
C ARG A 99 -8.14 -7.15 -7.25
N TYR A 100 -9.26 -7.56 -6.68
CA TYR A 100 -10.35 -6.62 -6.40
C TYR A 100 -9.97 -5.58 -5.34
N GLN A 101 -9.21 -5.99 -4.32
CA GLN A 101 -8.65 -5.05 -3.35
C GLN A 101 -7.69 -4.06 -4.02
N LEU A 102 -6.82 -4.52 -4.92
CA LEU A 102 -5.90 -3.66 -5.66
C LEU A 102 -6.66 -2.65 -6.54
N GLU A 103 -7.67 -3.11 -7.29
CA GLU A 103 -8.50 -2.24 -8.15
C GLU A 103 -9.25 -1.18 -7.35
N LEU A 104 -9.58 -1.44 -6.08
CA LEU A 104 -10.31 -0.52 -5.21
C LEU A 104 -9.40 0.52 -4.53
N PHE A 105 -8.21 0.10 -4.09
CA PHE A 105 -7.38 0.92 -3.20
C PHE A 105 -6.12 1.51 -3.86
N ALA A 106 -5.71 0.98 -5.01
CA ALA A 106 -4.51 1.45 -5.69
C ALA A 106 -4.86 2.45 -6.81
N PRO A 107 -3.96 3.41 -7.12
CA PRO A 107 -4.14 4.32 -8.24
C PRO A 107 -4.01 3.58 -9.59
N ALA A 108 -4.59 4.13 -10.64
CA ALA A 108 -4.65 3.51 -11.96
C ALA A 108 -3.26 3.18 -12.54
N GLU A 109 -2.26 3.99 -12.21
CA GLU A 109 -0.86 3.84 -12.58
C GLU A 109 -0.24 2.55 -12.01
N VAL A 110 -0.75 2.06 -10.87
CA VAL A 110 -0.36 0.77 -10.28
C VAL A 110 -1.27 -0.35 -10.78
N VAL A 111 -2.58 -0.10 -10.86
CA VAL A 111 -3.57 -1.10 -11.26
C VAL A 111 -3.28 -1.62 -12.67
N ASN A 112 -2.99 -0.74 -13.65
CA ASN A 112 -2.83 -1.14 -15.04
C ASN A 112 -1.66 -2.14 -15.28
N PRO A 113 -0.42 -1.85 -14.82
CA PRO A 113 0.68 -2.81 -14.90
C PRO A 113 0.44 -4.08 -14.08
N ALA A 114 -0.12 -3.96 -12.88
CA ALA A 114 -0.41 -5.11 -12.03
C ALA A 114 -1.43 -6.06 -12.70
N LEU A 115 -2.49 -5.51 -13.30
CA LEU A 115 -3.46 -6.31 -14.06
C LEU A 115 -2.85 -6.92 -15.32
N ALA A 116 -1.86 -6.29 -15.95
CA ALA A 116 -1.11 -6.90 -17.06
C ALA A 116 -0.37 -8.15 -16.57
N TYR A 117 0.33 -8.06 -15.44
CA TYR A 117 0.98 -9.22 -14.81
C TYR A 117 -0.03 -10.32 -14.43
N PHE A 118 -1.14 -9.97 -13.78
CA PHE A 118 -2.22 -10.92 -13.47
C PHE A 118 -2.74 -11.64 -14.71
N ARG A 119 -2.99 -10.91 -15.80
CA ARG A 119 -3.45 -11.50 -17.06
C ARG A 119 -2.40 -12.44 -17.64
N CYS A 120 -1.12 -12.11 -17.50
CA CYS A 120 -0.02 -12.97 -17.94
C CYS A 120 0.01 -14.30 -17.16
N VAL A 121 -0.04 -14.26 -15.82
CA VAL A 121 -0.08 -15.48 -14.97
C VAL A 121 -1.34 -16.31 -15.24
N ARG A 122 -2.50 -15.64 -15.42
CA ARG A 122 -3.75 -16.34 -15.78
C ARG A 122 -3.64 -17.02 -17.16
N SER A 123 -3.00 -16.37 -18.12
CA SER A 123 -2.82 -16.92 -19.46
C SER A 123 -1.86 -18.10 -19.44
N PHE A 124 -0.81 -18.05 -18.62
CA PHE A 124 0.08 -19.18 -18.36
C PHE A 124 -0.69 -20.39 -17.80
N ARG A 125 -1.52 -20.20 -16.76
CA ARG A 125 -2.40 -21.26 -16.25
C ARG A 125 -3.33 -21.82 -17.32
N ASN A 126 -3.97 -20.94 -18.11
CA ASN A 126 -4.85 -21.37 -19.20
C ASN A 126 -4.10 -22.20 -20.26
N ALA A 127 -2.84 -21.89 -20.54
CA ALA A 127 -2.04 -22.67 -21.46
C ALA A 127 -1.72 -24.07 -20.90
N LEU A 128 -1.46 -24.18 -19.59
CA LEU A 128 -1.32 -25.47 -18.92
C LEU A 128 -2.61 -26.31 -18.96
N ASP A 129 -3.77 -25.67 -18.77
CA ASP A 129 -5.09 -26.32 -18.93
C ASP A 129 -5.30 -26.86 -20.36
N ARG A 130 -4.58 -26.34 -21.37
CA ARG A 130 -4.58 -26.84 -22.75
C ARG A 130 -3.48 -27.86 -23.04
N GLY A 131 -2.73 -28.28 -22.02
CA GLY A 131 -1.68 -29.29 -22.14
C GLY A 131 -0.27 -28.75 -22.43
N MET A 132 -0.04 -27.43 -22.33
CA MET A 132 1.32 -26.86 -22.45
C MET A 132 2.26 -27.50 -21.42
N ARG A 133 3.45 -27.89 -21.87
CA ARG A 133 4.52 -28.47 -21.06
C ARG A 133 5.69 -27.50 -20.91
N HIS A 134 6.51 -27.74 -19.89
CA HIS A 134 7.70 -26.93 -19.62
C HIS A 134 8.76 -26.97 -20.73
N THR A 135 8.73 -27.99 -21.60
CA THR A 135 9.63 -28.13 -22.76
C THR A 135 9.19 -27.33 -23.97
N ASP A 136 7.97 -26.77 -23.96
CA ASP A 136 7.40 -26.11 -25.12
C ASP A 136 7.92 -24.69 -25.25
N GLN A 137 8.16 -24.22 -26.48
CA GLN A 137 8.55 -22.82 -26.72
C GLN A 137 7.51 -21.82 -26.21
N GLU A 138 6.22 -22.21 -26.18
CA GLU A 138 5.15 -21.39 -25.60
C GLU A 138 5.38 -21.12 -24.11
N PHE A 139 5.97 -22.07 -23.37
CA PHE A 139 6.29 -21.92 -21.95
C PHE A 139 7.32 -20.82 -21.72
N GLU A 140 8.42 -20.84 -22.49
CA GLU A 140 9.48 -19.82 -22.38
C GLU A 140 8.94 -18.43 -22.70
N ARG A 141 8.12 -18.31 -23.74
CA ARG A 141 7.43 -17.05 -24.08
C ARG A 141 6.58 -16.53 -22.91
N HIS A 142 5.85 -17.41 -22.23
CA HIS A 142 5.10 -17.02 -21.03
C HIS A 142 6.01 -16.62 -19.87
N ALA A 143 7.14 -17.31 -19.67
CA ALA A 143 8.10 -16.99 -18.63
C ALA A 143 8.73 -15.60 -18.82
N GLU A 144 9.09 -15.24 -20.06
CA GLU A 144 9.60 -13.92 -20.43
C GLU A 144 8.54 -12.83 -20.22
N GLN A 145 7.32 -13.02 -20.75
CA GLN A 145 6.23 -12.05 -20.58
C GLN A 145 5.88 -11.82 -19.10
N MET A 146 5.91 -12.88 -18.29
CA MET A 146 5.69 -12.76 -16.84
C MET A 146 6.80 -11.99 -16.14
N LYS A 147 8.06 -12.13 -16.60
CA LYS A 147 9.20 -11.40 -16.05
C LYS A 147 9.06 -9.90 -16.33
N ASP A 148 8.72 -9.54 -17.56
CA ASP A 148 8.60 -8.13 -17.97
C ASP A 148 7.43 -7.45 -17.27
N THR A 149 6.24 -8.07 -17.32
CA THR A 149 5.04 -7.51 -16.65
C THR A 149 5.19 -7.45 -15.12
N LEU A 150 5.94 -8.37 -14.50
CA LEU A 150 6.27 -8.29 -13.08
C LEU A 150 7.19 -7.10 -12.78
N ALA A 151 8.18 -6.83 -13.63
CA ALA A 151 9.06 -5.68 -13.47
C ALA A 151 8.26 -4.37 -13.53
N ASP A 152 7.40 -4.21 -14.54
CA ASP A 152 6.54 -3.05 -14.71
C ASP A 152 5.62 -2.84 -13.49
N ALA A 153 5.00 -3.91 -12.99
CA ALA A 153 4.15 -3.87 -11.81
C ALA A 153 4.92 -3.43 -10.55
N ARG A 154 6.13 -3.98 -10.34
CA ARG A 154 6.97 -3.63 -9.20
C ARG A 154 7.46 -2.19 -9.26
N ASP A 155 7.81 -1.70 -10.44
CA ASP A 155 8.29 -0.34 -10.62
C ASP A 155 7.17 0.67 -10.39
N ALA A 156 5.97 0.40 -10.88
CA ALA A 156 4.79 1.22 -10.59
C ALA A 156 4.45 1.24 -9.09
N MET A 157 4.44 0.08 -8.42
CA MET A 157 4.20 -0.01 -6.97
C MET A 157 5.27 0.73 -6.17
N ARG A 158 6.55 0.62 -6.54
CA ARG A 158 7.64 1.33 -5.86
C ARG A 158 7.47 2.84 -5.99
N LYS A 159 7.19 3.32 -7.21
CA LYS A 159 6.95 4.74 -7.48
C LYS A 159 5.78 5.29 -6.67
N ASP A 160 4.68 4.55 -6.56
CA ASP A 160 3.54 4.96 -5.73
C ASP A 160 3.93 5.10 -4.24
N LEU A 161 4.69 4.14 -3.71
CA LEU A 161 5.15 4.17 -2.31
C LEU A 161 6.13 5.33 -2.05
N GLU A 162 6.97 5.68 -3.02
CA GLU A 162 7.90 6.83 -2.97
C GLU A 162 7.17 8.18 -3.05
N LEU A 163 6.22 8.33 -3.96
CA LEU A 163 5.38 9.53 -4.07
C LEU A 163 4.60 9.77 -2.77
N SER A 164 4.14 8.70 -2.15
CA SER A 164 3.47 8.76 -0.87
C SER A 164 4.40 9.24 0.25
N GLN A 165 5.72 9.07 0.11
CA GLN A 165 6.73 9.46 1.11
C GLN A 165 6.94 10.95 1.07
N THR A 166 7.22 11.46 -0.13
CA THR A 166 7.43 12.88 -0.36
C THR A 166 6.21 13.73 -0.01
N ALA A 167 4.99 13.22 -0.22
CA ALA A 167 3.75 13.91 0.20
C ALA A 167 3.60 14.03 1.73
N GLY A 168 4.23 13.16 2.52
CA GLY A 168 4.20 13.22 3.99
C GLY A 168 5.30 14.08 4.61
N ASP A 169 6.40 14.30 3.88
CA ASP A 169 7.58 15.03 4.35
C ASP A 169 7.63 16.50 3.87
N GLY A 170 6.77 16.88 2.89
CA GLY A 170 6.76 18.19 2.23
C GLY A 170 5.81 19.26 2.78
N GLU A 171 5.06 19.00 3.87
CA GLU A 171 4.18 19.97 4.58
C GLU A 171 4.74 20.35 5.97
#